data_AF-A0A3S0BKH0-F1
#
_entry.id   AF-A0A3S0BKH0-F1
#
_cell.length_a   1.000
_cell.length_b   1.000
_cell.length_c   1.000
_cell.angle_alpha   90.00
_cell.angle_beta   90.00
_cell.angle_gamma   90.00
#
_symmetry.space_group_name_H-M   'P 1'
#
loop_
_entity.id
_entity.type
_entity.pdbx_description
1 polymer ?
#
loop_
_entity_poly.entity_id
_entity_poly.type
_entity_poly.pdbx_seq_one_letter_code
_entity_poly.pdbx_strand_id
1 'polypeptide(L)'
;MNQDFKLANSNWLGDIKEEDKQSILNEISQLNKQVNEYLSLQEYNNFMRNLYQNINLEKTEAELLEFVVPDWVAHRGKEIPQDIQIDEFYEHLEMLILLNLIHEYSNNTELPEYKIKKMRDIIRRYSNMPSLWLYLCNISGQNISSTYSF
;
A
#
# COMPACT_ATOMS: atom_id res chain seq x y z
N MET A 1 -7.04 -17.27 7.54
CA MET A 1 -7.97 -17.31 6.39
C MET A 1 -7.31 -16.49 5.29
N ASN A 2 -6.71 -17.14 4.29
CA ASN A 2 -6.11 -16.44 3.14
C ASN A 2 -7.25 -15.83 2.32
N GLN A 3 -7.44 -14.52 2.44
CA GLN A 3 -8.27 -13.81 1.48
C GLN A 3 -7.43 -13.68 0.20
N ASP A 4 -7.72 -14.52 -0.79
CA ASP A 4 -7.29 -14.25 -2.15
C ASP A 4 -7.85 -12.87 -2.54
N PHE A 5 -7.00 -11.85 -2.50
CA PHE A 5 -7.29 -10.51 -3.01
C PHE A 5 -7.55 -10.63 -4.52
N LYS A 6 -8.83 -10.76 -4.88
CA LYS A 6 -9.28 -10.63 -6.26
C LYS A 6 -9.59 -9.16 -6.51
N LEU A 7 -8.74 -8.48 -7.28
CA LEU A 7 -9.11 -7.18 -7.86
C LEU A 7 -10.41 -7.36 -8.66
N ALA A 8 -11.41 -6.54 -8.36
CA ALA A 8 -12.80 -6.77 -8.80
C ALA A 8 -12.98 -6.73 -10.32
N ASN A 9 -12.07 -6.11 -11.07
CA ASN A 9 -11.88 -6.12 -12.53
C ASN A 9 -10.85 -5.01 -12.82
N SER A 10 -10.35 -4.89 -14.06
CA SER A 10 -9.44 -3.80 -14.46
C SER A 10 -10.17 -2.54 -14.96
N ASN A 11 -11.51 -2.47 -14.84
CA ASN A 11 -12.31 -1.39 -15.42
C ASN A 11 -12.03 -0.03 -14.77
N TRP A 12 -11.59 -0.02 -13.51
CA TRP A 12 -11.21 1.19 -12.78
C TRP A 12 -9.96 1.89 -13.34
N LEU A 13 -9.17 1.21 -14.19
CA LEU A 13 -8.02 1.80 -14.89
C LEU A 13 -8.41 2.65 -16.10
N GLY A 14 -9.70 2.71 -16.45
CA GLY A 14 -10.21 3.53 -17.56
C GLY A 14 -9.60 3.18 -18.92
N ASP A 15 -9.49 4.18 -19.79
CA ASP A 15 -9.01 4.05 -21.18
C ASP A 15 -7.50 4.29 -21.31
N ILE A 16 -6.70 3.54 -20.54
CA ILE A 16 -5.25 3.44 -20.78
C ILE A 16 -4.91 2.27 -21.72
N LYS A 17 -3.72 2.27 -22.30
CA LYS A 17 -3.30 1.19 -23.21
C LYS A 17 -3.26 -0.16 -22.48
N GLU A 18 -3.57 -1.23 -23.19
CA GLU A 18 -3.61 -2.57 -22.61
C GLU A 18 -2.25 -3.00 -22.03
N GLU A 19 -1.15 -2.62 -22.66
CA GLU A 19 0.22 -2.87 -22.15
C GLU A 19 0.47 -2.24 -20.77
N ASP A 20 -0.04 -1.02 -20.56
CA ASP A 20 0.06 -0.30 -19.29
C ASP A 20 -0.84 -0.95 -18.23
N LYS A 21 -2.07 -1.37 -18.62
CA LYS A 21 -2.98 -2.11 -17.73
C LYS A 21 -2.34 -3.39 -17.21
N GLN A 22 -1.75 -4.19 -18.11
CA GLN A 22 -1.12 -5.45 -17.73
C GLN A 22 0.08 -5.22 -16.80
N SER A 23 0.89 -4.20 -17.05
CA SER A 23 2.01 -3.82 -16.18
C SER A 23 1.53 -3.45 -14.77
N ILE A 24 0.51 -2.60 -14.66
CA ILE A 24 -0.10 -2.22 -13.36
C ILE A 24 -0.66 -3.45 -12.64
N LEU A 25 -1.40 -4.31 -13.34
CA LEU A 25 -1.98 -5.52 -12.73
C LEU A 25 -0.91 -6.49 -12.23
N ASN A 26 0.21 -6.62 -12.96
CA ASN A 26 1.35 -7.43 -12.54
C ASN A 26 1.99 -6.86 -11.27
N GLU A 27 2.22 -5.54 -11.21
CA GLU A 27 2.73 -4.86 -10.01
C GLU A 27 1.80 -5.10 -8.81
N ILE A 28 0.48 -4.94 -8.96
CA ILE A 28 -0.47 -5.15 -7.86
C ILE A 28 -0.49 -6.63 -7.43
N SER A 29 -0.36 -7.57 -8.37
CA SER A 29 -0.25 -8.99 -8.06
C SER A 29 1.00 -9.29 -7.22
N GLN A 30 2.13 -8.66 -7.53
CA GLN A 30 3.37 -8.78 -6.76
C GLN A 30 3.22 -8.18 -5.36
N LEU A 31 2.66 -6.97 -5.24
CA LEU A 31 2.35 -6.35 -3.95
C LEU A 31 1.48 -7.27 -3.09
N ASN A 32 0.42 -7.84 -3.66
CA ASN A 32 -0.45 -8.76 -2.93
C ASN A 32 0.30 -10.00 -2.43
N LYS A 33 1.22 -10.57 -3.23
CA LYS A 33 2.05 -11.69 -2.78
C LYS A 33 2.95 -11.28 -1.61
N GLN A 34 3.66 -10.16 -1.74
CA GLN A 34 4.53 -9.63 -0.69
C GLN A 34 3.77 -9.41 0.63
N VAL A 35 2.61 -8.75 0.58
CA VAL A 35 1.78 -8.52 1.77
C VAL A 35 1.33 -9.85 2.40
N ASN A 36 0.95 -10.85 1.60
CA ASN A 36 0.56 -12.16 2.12
C ASN A 36 1.75 -12.94 2.72
N GLU A 37 2.96 -12.75 2.20
CA GLU A 37 4.18 -13.33 2.77
C GLU A 37 4.50 -12.72 4.14
N TYR A 38 4.45 -11.38 4.26
CA TYR A 38 4.65 -10.67 5.53
C TYR A 38 3.61 -11.08 6.58
N LEU A 39 2.35 -11.22 6.16
CA LEU A 39 1.22 -11.52 7.04
C LEU A 39 0.90 -13.02 7.10
N SER A 40 1.88 -13.88 6.83
CA SER A 40 1.74 -15.34 6.86
C SER A 40 1.47 -15.87 8.27
N LEU A 41 2.01 -15.22 9.29
CA LEU A 41 1.73 -15.50 10.70
C LEU A 41 0.39 -14.90 11.12
N GLN A 42 -0.52 -15.72 11.64
CA GLN A 42 -1.90 -15.32 11.93
C GLN A 42 -1.99 -14.20 12.98
N GLU A 43 -1.19 -14.27 14.05
CA GLU A 43 -1.19 -13.25 15.12
C GLU A 43 -0.74 -11.90 14.57
N TYR A 44 0.36 -11.89 13.83
CA TYR A 44 0.88 -10.69 13.18
C TYR A 44 -0.10 -10.12 12.15
N ASN A 45 -0.74 -10.98 11.34
CA ASN A 45 -1.78 -10.58 10.39
C ASN A 45 -2.96 -9.88 11.08
N ASN A 46 -3.48 -10.47 12.15
CA ASN A 46 -4.58 -9.90 12.92
C ASN A 46 -4.18 -8.55 13.52
N PHE A 47 -2.99 -8.47 14.11
CA PHE A 47 -2.44 -7.24 14.66
C PHE A 47 -2.34 -6.13 13.61
N MET A 48 -1.73 -6.42 12.45
CA MET A 48 -1.55 -5.44 11.37
C MET A 48 -2.88 -4.94 10.80
N ARG A 49 -3.88 -5.82 10.66
CA ARG A 49 -5.23 -5.43 10.20
C ARG A 49 -5.97 -4.58 11.22
N ASN A 50 -5.86 -4.90 12.51
CA ASN A 50 -6.44 -4.10 13.58
C ASN A 50 -5.78 -2.72 13.65
N LEU A 51 -4.45 -2.66 13.51
CA LEU A 51 -3.71 -1.41 13.46
C LEU A 51 -4.16 -0.57 12.26
N TYR A 52 -4.26 -1.15 11.07
CA TYR A 52 -4.75 -0.49 9.87
C TYR A 52 -6.13 0.15 10.07
N GLN A 53 -7.07 -0.54 10.72
CA GLN A 53 -8.41 -0.01 10.99
C GLN A 53 -8.41 1.26 11.87
N ASN A 54 -7.36 1.46 12.67
CA ASN A 54 -7.25 2.60 13.59
C ASN A 54 -6.40 3.76 13.01
N ILE A 55 -5.84 3.59 11.81
CA ILE A 55 -4.99 4.63 11.19
C ILE A 55 -5.85 5.73 10.58
N ASN A 56 -5.50 6.98 10.92
CA ASN A 56 -5.92 8.13 10.13
C ASN A 56 -4.98 8.30 8.92
N LEU A 57 -5.51 8.05 7.73
CA LEU A 57 -4.76 8.12 6.47
C LEU A 57 -4.33 9.54 6.08
N GLU A 58 -4.86 10.58 6.72
CA GLU A 58 -4.43 11.97 6.52
C GLU A 58 -3.09 12.28 7.21
N LYS A 59 -2.66 11.46 8.19
CA LYS A 59 -1.38 11.62 8.87
C LYS A 59 -0.22 11.62 7.87
N THR A 60 0.77 12.47 8.07
CA THR A 60 2.06 12.42 7.40
C THR A 60 2.83 11.14 7.78
N GLU A 61 3.93 10.87 7.08
CA GLU A 61 4.84 9.76 7.42
C GLU A 61 5.35 9.87 8.87
N ALA A 62 5.83 11.04 9.26
CA ALA A 62 6.36 11.28 10.60
C ALA A 62 5.28 11.02 11.68
N GLU A 63 4.07 11.54 11.47
CA GLU A 63 2.95 11.34 12.39
C GLU A 63 2.47 9.88 12.43
N LEU A 64 2.61 9.14 11.32
CA LEU A 64 2.31 7.72 11.29
C LEU A 64 3.36 6.91 12.06
N LEU A 65 4.65 7.21 11.89
CA LEU A 65 5.73 6.61 12.67
C LEU A 65 5.55 6.84 14.17
N GLU A 66 5.32 8.09 14.58
CA GLU A 66 5.07 8.43 15.99
C GLU A 66 3.85 7.69 16.56
N PHE A 67 2.84 7.43 15.74
CA PHE A 67 1.65 6.69 16.14
C PHE A 67 1.92 5.20 16.34
N VAL A 68 2.73 4.57 15.48
CA VAL A 68 2.89 3.10 15.47
C VAL A 68 4.07 2.59 16.29
N VAL A 69 5.07 3.43 16.57
CA VAL A 69 6.24 3.05 17.39
C VAL A 69 5.84 2.52 18.78
N PRO A 70 4.91 3.15 19.54
CA PRO A 70 4.49 2.61 20.83
C PRO A 70 3.90 1.20 20.74
N ASP A 71 3.07 0.94 19.73
CA ASP A 71 2.47 -0.36 19.48
C ASP A 71 3.54 -1.40 19.11
N TRP A 72 4.49 -1.03 18.24
CA TRP A 72 5.62 -1.90 17.93
C TRP A 72 6.42 -2.30 19.17
N VAL A 73 6.78 -1.34 20.04
CA VAL A 73 7.53 -1.61 21.29
C VAL A 73 6.75 -2.55 22.22
N ALA A 74 5.44 -2.34 22.37
CA ALA A 74 4.62 -3.08 23.32
C ALA A 74 4.32 -4.53 22.89
N HIS A 75 4.24 -4.77 21.57
CA HIS A 75 3.77 -6.01 20.97
C HIS A 75 4.88 -6.84 20.30
N ARG A 76 6.10 -6.31 20.17
CA ARG A 76 7.28 -7.06 19.72
C ARG A 76 7.61 -8.23 20.64
N GLY A 77 7.83 -9.40 20.03
CA GLY A 77 8.03 -10.68 20.71
C GLY A 77 6.74 -11.33 21.24
N LYS A 78 5.57 -10.77 20.92
CA LYS A 78 4.25 -11.33 21.27
C LYS A 78 3.43 -11.56 20.00
N GLU A 79 2.85 -10.50 19.46
CA GLU A 79 2.05 -10.52 18.23
C GLU A 79 2.87 -10.08 17.02
N ILE A 80 3.91 -9.27 17.24
CA ILE A 80 4.91 -8.92 16.23
C ILE A 80 6.12 -9.83 16.44
N PRO A 81 6.61 -10.55 15.41
CA PRO A 81 7.84 -11.32 15.48
C PRO A 81 9.02 -10.52 16.05
N GLN A 82 9.84 -11.18 16.88
CA GLN A 82 10.91 -10.50 17.62
C GLN A 82 12.00 -9.94 16.70
N ASP A 83 12.22 -10.57 15.56
CA ASP A 83 13.21 -10.22 14.56
C ASP A 83 12.83 -9.01 13.70
N ILE A 84 11.54 -8.71 13.56
CA ILE A 84 11.06 -7.56 12.78
C ILE A 84 11.53 -6.24 13.43
N GLN A 85 12.34 -5.50 12.70
CA GLN A 85 12.78 -4.15 13.08
C GLN A 85 11.68 -3.12 12.83
N ILE A 86 11.80 -1.93 13.43
CA ILE A 86 10.77 -0.89 13.30
C ILE A 86 10.57 -0.45 11.84
N ASP A 87 11.64 -0.37 11.05
CA ASP A 87 11.58 0.05 9.65
C ASP A 87 10.84 -0.98 8.78
N GLU A 88 11.12 -2.28 9.01
CA GLU A 88 10.45 -3.39 8.34
C GLU A 88 8.98 -3.49 8.74
N PHE A 89 8.68 -3.29 10.03
CA PHE A 89 7.30 -3.19 10.52
C PHE A 89 6.53 -2.07 9.84
N TYR A 90 7.16 -0.90 9.71
CA TYR A 90 6.58 0.26 9.05
C TYR A 90 6.33 0.01 7.56
N GLU A 91 7.29 -0.61 6.87
CA GLU A 91 7.13 -1.05 5.48
C GLU A 91 5.96 -2.02 5.31
N HIS A 92 5.87 -3.06 6.15
CA HIS A 92 4.75 -4.01 6.13
C HIS A 92 3.40 -3.29 6.26
N LEU A 93 3.34 -2.27 7.11
CA LEU A 93 2.13 -1.48 7.32
C LEU A 93 1.77 -0.63 6.10
N GLU A 94 2.75 0.04 5.50
CA GLU A 94 2.51 0.86 4.32
C GLU A 94 2.15 0.04 3.08
N MET A 95 2.74 -1.14 2.91
CA MET A 95 2.33 -2.07 1.85
C MET A 95 0.89 -2.55 2.06
N LEU A 96 0.48 -2.80 3.31
CA LEU A 96 -0.90 -3.11 3.65
C LEU A 96 -1.84 -1.92 3.37
N ILE A 97 -1.44 -0.69 3.72
CA ILE A 97 -2.22 0.53 3.42
C ILE A 97 -2.39 0.67 1.90
N LEU A 98 -1.30 0.56 1.14
CA LEU A 98 -1.30 0.67 -0.31
C LEU A 98 -2.25 -0.36 -0.95
N LEU A 99 -2.15 -1.63 -0.55
CA LEU A 99 -3.02 -2.69 -1.06
C LEU A 99 -4.50 -2.42 -0.78
N ASN A 100 -4.84 -1.94 0.42
CA ASN A 100 -6.22 -1.60 0.76
C ASN A 100 -6.73 -0.37 0.00
N LEU A 101 -5.89 0.64 -0.22
CA LEU A 101 -6.23 1.82 -1.03
C LEU A 101 -6.47 1.45 -2.50
N ILE A 102 -5.63 0.59 -3.08
CA ILE A 102 -5.83 0.05 -4.44
C ILE A 102 -7.17 -0.69 -4.50
N HIS A 103 -7.48 -1.51 -3.50
CA HIS A 103 -8.75 -2.23 -3.45
C HIS A 103 -9.95 -1.27 -3.32
N GLU A 104 -9.87 -0.27 -2.45
CA GLU A 104 -10.90 0.77 -2.32
C GLU A 104 -11.12 1.47 -3.65
N TYR A 105 -10.05 1.82 -4.38
CA TYR A 105 -10.16 2.43 -5.69
C TYR A 105 -10.72 1.49 -6.75
N SER A 106 -10.40 0.20 -6.68
CA SER A 106 -10.94 -0.78 -7.63
C SER A 106 -12.45 -0.98 -7.49
N ASN A 107 -13.00 -0.66 -6.31
CA ASN A 107 -14.42 -0.77 -6.01
C ASN A 107 -15.18 0.56 -6.07
N ASN A 108 -14.48 1.69 -5.96
CA ASN A 108 -15.05 3.03 -6.02
C ASN A 108 -14.45 3.77 -7.21
N THR A 109 -15.29 4.33 -8.08
CA THR A 109 -14.82 5.05 -9.28
C THR A 109 -13.97 6.29 -8.96
N GLU A 110 -14.03 6.79 -7.72
CA GLU A 110 -13.29 7.97 -7.27
C GLU A 110 -12.68 7.76 -5.88
N LEU A 111 -11.45 8.24 -5.70
CA LEU A 111 -10.81 8.38 -4.39
C LEU A 111 -10.52 9.86 -4.09
N PRO A 112 -10.64 10.29 -2.81
CA PRO A 112 -10.15 11.59 -2.39
C PRO A 112 -8.67 11.83 -2.73
N GLU A 113 -8.32 13.07 -3.06
CA GLU A 113 -6.96 13.44 -3.48
C GLU A 113 -5.88 13.03 -2.46
N TYR A 114 -6.16 13.15 -1.16
CA TYR A 114 -5.21 12.77 -0.12
C TYR A 114 -4.88 11.27 -0.13
N LYS A 115 -5.82 10.40 -0.52
CA LYS A 115 -5.60 8.95 -0.65
C LYS A 115 -4.74 8.64 -1.87
N ILE A 116 -5.01 9.29 -3.00
CA ILE A 116 -4.18 9.17 -4.21
C ILE A 116 -2.76 9.64 -3.91
N LYS A 117 -2.61 10.78 -3.22
CA LYS A 117 -1.31 11.27 -2.76
C LYS A 117 -0.60 10.25 -1.86
N LYS A 118 -1.32 9.67 -0.89
CA LYS A 118 -0.78 8.63 0.02
C LYS A 118 -0.26 7.42 -0.76
N MET A 119 -1.02 6.91 -1.73
CA MET A 119 -0.59 5.79 -2.59
C MET A 119 0.71 6.15 -3.34
N ARG A 120 0.77 7.35 -3.94
CA ARG A 120 1.97 7.81 -4.65
C ARG A 120 3.17 7.93 -3.71
N ASP A 121 2.99 8.49 -2.52
CA ASP A 121 4.08 8.67 -1.55
C ASP A 121 4.65 7.32 -1.08
N ILE A 122 3.79 6.32 -0.83
CA ILE A 122 4.23 4.96 -0.47
C ILE A 122 5.01 4.33 -1.63
N ILE A 123 4.45 4.30 -2.84
CA ILE A 123 5.12 3.72 -4.01
C ILE A 123 6.46 4.42 -4.28
N ARG A 124 6.50 5.75 -4.10
CA ARG A 124 7.70 6.56 -4.28
C ARG A 124 8.81 6.20 -3.30
N ARG A 125 8.45 5.85 -2.06
CA ARG A 125 9.42 5.50 -1.01
C ARG A 125 10.10 4.15 -1.27
N TYR A 126 9.34 3.19 -1.77
CA TYR A 126 9.82 1.82 -1.98
C TYR A 126 10.16 1.49 -3.43
N SER A 127 9.91 2.41 -4.37
CA SER A 127 10.21 2.28 -5.80
C SER A 127 9.73 0.96 -6.42
N ASN A 128 8.60 0.44 -5.95
CA ASN A 128 8.16 -0.94 -6.22
C ASN A 128 7.08 -1.07 -7.30
N MET A 129 6.46 0.02 -7.74
CA MET A 129 5.30 0.01 -8.66
C MET A 129 5.30 1.20 -9.65
N PRO A 130 6.28 1.31 -10.55
CA PRO A 130 6.42 2.46 -11.45
C PRO A 130 5.21 2.71 -12.34
N SER A 131 4.58 1.65 -12.85
CA SER A 131 3.44 1.76 -13.76
C SER A 131 2.22 2.31 -13.04
N LEU A 132 1.93 1.79 -11.84
CA LEU A 132 0.85 2.30 -11.00
C LEU A 132 1.11 3.74 -10.59
N TRP A 133 2.35 4.09 -10.22
CA TRP A 133 2.70 5.46 -9.85
C TRP A 133 2.44 6.47 -10.98
N LEU A 134 2.89 6.16 -12.20
CA LEU A 134 2.66 7.00 -13.38
C LEU A 134 1.17 7.18 -13.67
N TYR A 135 0.40 6.09 -13.56
CA TYR A 135 -1.05 6.15 -13.70
C TYR A 135 -1.69 7.08 -12.66
N LEU A 136 -1.31 6.96 -11.38
CA LEU A 136 -1.80 7.82 -10.30
C LEU A 136 -1.41 9.30 -10.49
N CYS A 137 -0.26 9.59 -11.08
CA CYS A 137 0.12 10.95 -11.46
C CYS A 137 -0.81 11.51 -12.53
N ASN A 138 -1.06 10.74 -13.60
CA ASN A 138 -1.89 11.14 -14.73
C ASN A 138 -3.33 11.48 -14.32
N ILE A 139 -3.97 10.62 -13.52
CA ILE A 139 -5.37 10.85 -13.09
C ILE A 139 -5.50 12.04 -12.12
N SER A 140 -4.41 12.43 -11.46
CA SER A 140 -4.39 13.55 -10.52
C SER A 140 -3.97 14.89 -11.14
N GLY A 141 -3.64 14.91 -12.43
CA GLY A 141 -3.15 16.11 -13.13
C GLY A 141 -1.80 16.62 -12.63
N GLN A 142 -1.01 15.81 -11.93
CA GLN A 142 0.33 16.20 -11.47
C GLN A 142 1.36 16.02 -12.60
N ASN A 143 2.14 17.07 -12.86
CA ASN A 143 3.23 17.03 -13.84
C ASN A 143 4.30 16.02 -13.41
N ILE A 144 4.56 15.04 -14.29
CA ILE A 144 5.66 14.10 -14.15
C ILE A 144 6.96 14.89 -14.34
N SER A 145 7.66 15.24 -13.25
CA SER A 145 8.97 15.87 -13.36
C SER A 145 9.97 14.86 -13.92
N SER A 146 10.64 15.20 -15.02
CA SER A 146 11.59 14.35 -15.77
C SER A 146 12.86 13.93 -15.00
N THR A 147 12.98 14.30 -13.72
CA THR A 147 14.07 13.92 -12.83
C THR A 147 13.88 12.55 -12.18
N TYR A 148 12.77 11.86 -12.46
CA TYR A 148 12.50 10.52 -11.92
C TYR A 148 13.00 9.43 -12.87
N SER A 149 13.96 8.63 -12.41
CA SER A 149 14.33 7.34 -12.99
C SER A 149 13.99 6.25 -11.98
N PHE A 150 13.11 5.34 -12.36
CA PHE A 150 12.90 4.07 -11.65
C PHE A 150 14.03 3.10 -11.98
#